data_AF-A0A9E5I5D3-F1
#
_entry.id   AF-A0A9E5I5D3-F1
#
_cell.length_a   1.000
_cell.length_b   1.000
_cell.length_c   1.000
_cell.angle_alpha   90.00
_cell.angle_beta   90.00
_cell.angle_gamma   90.00
#
_symmetry.space_group_name_H-M   'P 1'
#
loop_
_entity.id
_entity.type
_entity.pdbx_description
1 polymer ?
#
loop_
_entity_poly.entity_id
_entity_poly.type
_entity_poly.pdbx_seq_one_letter_code
_entity_poly.pdbx_strand_id
1 'polypeptide(L)'
;MPFRKVWLTCLLCLQAAILPAGNGPEFPTGSVIQNFALPQTDGKGRQTALVKGKRATVISPNQLKIEDLSVELFNSDGKPETTISATLSDFWRKENKLTSDSGILVKRPALLISANGIDWNVAESSGILYNRVRVVLSNSPR
;
A
#
# COMPACT_ATOMS: atom_id res chain seq x y z
N MET A 1 -62.94 24.61 4.54
CA MET A 1 -62.18 24.54 3.27
C MET A 1 -61.79 25.95 2.86
N PRO A 2 -60.63 26.22 2.23
CA PRO A 2 -59.38 25.45 2.07
C PRO A 2 -58.16 26.22 2.66
N PHE A 3 -56.92 25.97 2.20
CA PHE A 3 -55.59 26.46 2.65
C PHE A 3 -54.92 25.60 3.73
N ARG A 4 -53.71 25.07 3.59
CA ARG A 4 -52.65 25.13 2.56
C ARG A 4 -51.81 23.85 2.74
N LYS A 5 -51.61 23.06 1.69
CA LYS A 5 -50.66 21.92 1.71
C LYS A 5 -49.24 22.49 1.61
N VAL A 6 -48.46 22.40 2.67
CA VAL A 6 -47.02 22.71 2.63
C VAL A 6 -46.30 21.42 2.21
N TRP A 7 -45.85 21.39 0.96
CA TRP A 7 -44.88 20.42 0.47
C TRP A 7 -43.51 20.82 1.02
N LEU A 8 -42.97 20.01 1.94
CA LEU A 8 -41.59 20.14 2.39
C LEU A 8 -40.72 19.28 1.47
N THR A 9 -40.20 19.89 0.40
CA THR A 9 -39.11 19.34 -0.40
C THR A 9 -37.83 19.40 0.41
N CYS A 10 -37.52 18.31 1.12
CA CYS A 10 -36.24 18.15 1.80
C CYS A 10 -35.18 17.83 0.74
N LEU A 11 -34.44 18.85 0.29
CA LEU A 11 -33.34 18.72 -0.65
C LEU A 11 -32.23 17.87 -0.02
N LEU A 12 -31.96 16.72 -0.64
CA LEU A 12 -30.77 15.90 -0.41
C LEU A 12 -29.51 16.71 -0.72
N CYS A 13 -28.84 17.23 0.31
CA CYS A 13 -27.42 17.56 0.22
C CYS A 13 -26.62 16.28 0.45
N LEU A 14 -26.50 15.46 -0.60
CA LEU A 14 -25.53 14.36 -0.65
C LEU A 14 -24.14 14.99 -0.81
N GLN A 15 -23.53 15.43 0.30
CA GLN A 15 -22.13 15.81 0.30
C GLN A 15 -21.32 14.54 0.07
N ALA A 16 -20.88 14.36 -1.18
CA ALA A 16 -19.81 13.42 -1.49
C ALA A 16 -18.55 13.94 -0.81
N ALA A 17 -18.26 13.44 0.39
CA ALA A 17 -16.97 13.61 1.00
C ALA A 17 -15.94 12.99 0.05
N ILE A 18 -15.12 13.85 -0.57
CA ILE A 18 -13.93 13.43 -1.29
C ILE A 18 -13.01 12.83 -0.22
N LEU A 19 -13.07 11.51 -0.04
CA LEU A 19 -12.14 10.82 0.84
C LEU A 19 -10.74 11.05 0.27
N PRO A 20 -9.81 11.65 1.04
CA PRO A 20 -8.45 11.82 0.57
C PRO A 20 -7.87 10.43 0.27
N ALA A 21 -7.42 10.25 -0.97
CA ALA A 21 -6.70 9.07 -1.37
C ALA A 21 -5.46 8.90 -0.48
N GLY A 22 -5.26 7.70 0.05
CA GLY A 22 -3.92 7.18 0.33
C GLY A 22 -3.38 7.24 1.77
N ASN A 23 -4.17 7.61 2.78
CA ASN A 23 -3.69 7.50 4.16
C ASN A 23 -4.75 6.81 5.02
N GLY A 24 -4.49 5.56 5.39
CA GLY A 24 -5.34 4.81 6.33
C GLY A 24 -5.50 5.55 7.67
N PRO A 25 -6.28 4.98 8.60
CA PRO A 25 -6.58 5.63 9.88
C PRO A 25 -5.30 6.06 10.62
N GLU A 26 -5.35 7.22 11.26
CA GLU A 26 -4.25 7.68 12.11
C GLU A 26 -4.27 6.93 13.43
N PHE A 27 -3.12 6.37 13.79
CA PHE A 27 -2.94 5.63 15.03
C PHE A 27 -2.01 6.43 15.95
N PRO A 28 -2.23 6.39 17.28
CA PRO A 28 -1.31 7.00 18.23
C PRO A 28 0.12 6.45 18.07
N THR A 29 1.12 7.30 18.27
CA THR A 29 2.53 6.85 18.27
C THR A 29 2.74 5.79 19.35
N GLY A 30 3.52 4.75 19.04
CA GLY A 30 3.72 3.57 19.87
C GLY A 30 2.66 2.48 19.68
N SER A 31 1.58 2.74 18.95
CA SER A 31 0.57 1.72 18.67
C SER A 31 1.17 0.57 17.87
N VAL A 32 0.70 -0.64 18.21
CA VAL A 32 1.03 -1.87 17.51
C VAL A 32 -0.22 -2.40 16.82
N ILE A 33 -0.16 -2.53 15.51
CA ILE A 33 -1.25 -3.00 14.66
C ILE A 33 -0.89 -4.42 14.22
N GLN A 34 -1.72 -5.39 14.60
CA GLN A 34 -1.58 -6.78 14.16
C GLN A 34 -2.29 -6.98 12.82
N ASN A 35 -1.79 -7.89 12.00
CA ASN A 35 -2.33 -8.18 10.66
C ASN A 35 -2.51 -6.88 9.83
N PHE A 36 -1.48 -6.05 9.83
CA PHE A 36 -1.49 -4.76 9.17
C PHE A 36 -1.77 -4.93 7.67
N ALA A 37 -2.68 -4.10 7.16
CA ALA A 37 -2.99 -4.03 5.75
C ALA A 37 -3.33 -2.58 5.38
N LEU A 38 -2.68 -2.07 4.34
CA LEU A 38 -2.88 -0.73 3.83
C LEU A 38 -3.03 -0.77 2.30
N PRO A 39 -4.25 -0.66 1.77
CA PRO A 39 -4.47 -0.58 0.34
C PRO A 39 -3.96 0.76 -0.21
N GLN A 40 -3.41 0.71 -1.41
CA GLN A 40 -2.95 1.87 -2.18
C GLN A 40 -3.78 1.99 -3.45
N THR A 41 -4.23 3.20 -3.76
CA THR A 41 -5.07 3.47 -4.93
C THR A 41 -4.43 4.53 -5.81
N ASP A 42 -4.63 4.41 -7.12
CA ASP A 42 -4.32 5.50 -8.06
C ASP A 42 -5.34 6.65 -7.94
N GLY A 43 -5.11 7.74 -8.66
CA GLY A 43 -6.00 8.91 -8.67
C GLY A 43 -7.42 8.64 -9.22
N LYS A 44 -7.69 7.43 -9.75
CA LYS A 44 -9.01 6.98 -10.19
C LYS A 44 -9.67 6.04 -9.17
N GLY A 45 -9.03 5.80 -8.03
CA GLY A 45 -9.52 4.90 -6.99
C GLY A 45 -9.27 3.41 -7.26
N ARG A 46 -8.55 3.06 -8.33
CA ARG A 46 -8.20 1.65 -8.60
C ARG A 46 -7.04 1.25 -7.70
N GLN A 47 -7.15 0.09 -7.05
CA GLN A 47 -6.11 -0.44 -6.19
C GLN A 47 -4.87 -0.82 -7.02
N THR A 48 -3.73 -0.19 -6.71
CA THR A 48 -2.44 -0.44 -7.37
C THR A 48 -1.53 -1.31 -6.51
N ALA A 49 -1.65 -1.23 -5.19
CA ALA A 49 -0.90 -2.06 -4.28
C ALA A 49 -1.66 -2.38 -2.99
N LEU A 50 -1.22 -3.40 -2.28
CA LEU A 50 -1.64 -3.72 -0.92
C LEU A 50 -0.39 -3.99 -0.08
N VAL A 51 -0.10 -3.08 0.86
CA VAL A 51 1.02 -3.21 1.80
C VAL A 51 0.52 -3.98 3.01
N LYS A 52 1.11 -5.15 3.27
CA LYS A 52 0.75 -6.02 4.39
C LYS A 52 1.94 -6.24 5.31
N GLY A 53 1.65 -6.51 6.58
CA GLY A 53 2.63 -6.98 7.54
C GLY A 53 1.97 -7.79 8.63
N LYS A 54 2.72 -8.70 9.24
CA LYS A 54 2.23 -9.39 10.44
C LYS A 54 1.98 -8.39 11.57
N ARG A 55 2.87 -7.41 11.70
CA ARG A 55 2.81 -6.38 12.72
C ARG A 55 3.35 -5.06 12.18
N ALA A 56 2.66 -3.96 12.45
CA ALA A 56 3.16 -2.61 12.19
C ALA A 56 3.18 -1.81 13.50
N THR A 57 4.31 -1.18 13.80
CA THR A 57 4.48 -0.28 14.94
C THR A 57 4.54 1.15 14.46
N VAL A 58 3.71 2.02 15.02
CA VAL A 58 3.69 3.44 14.68
C VAL A 58 4.84 4.14 15.38
N ILE A 59 5.88 4.49 14.64
CA ILE A 59 7.06 5.16 15.18
C ILE A 59 6.83 6.68 15.26
N SER A 60 6.12 7.22 14.27
CA SER A 60 5.69 8.62 14.22
C SER A 60 4.46 8.76 13.33
N PRO A 61 3.82 9.94 13.24
CA PRO A 61 2.74 10.16 12.27
C PRO A 61 3.12 9.84 10.82
N ASN A 62 4.42 9.91 10.47
CA ASN A 62 4.90 9.60 9.13
C ASN A 62 5.48 8.19 8.96
N GLN A 63 5.92 7.54 10.03
CA GLN A 63 6.74 6.33 9.94
C GLN A 63 6.09 5.15 10.64
N LEU A 64 5.94 4.06 9.89
CA LEU A 64 5.53 2.76 10.41
C LEU A 64 6.70 1.77 10.26
N LYS A 65 7.00 1.03 11.31
CA LYS A 65 7.93 -0.09 11.26
C LYS A 65 7.14 -1.38 11.10
N ILE A 66 7.31 -2.05 9.97
CA ILE A 66 6.53 -3.23 9.57
C ILE A 66 7.41 -4.48 9.64
N GLU A 67 6.92 -5.49 10.34
CA GLU A 67 7.50 -6.82 10.46
C GLU A 67 6.76 -7.81 9.56
N ASP A 68 7.51 -8.73 8.94
CA ASP A 68 7.05 -9.69 7.94
C ASP A 68 6.23 -9.00 6.83
N LEU A 69 6.87 -8.04 6.17
CA LEU A 69 6.29 -7.26 5.09
C LEU A 69 5.96 -8.14 3.88
N SER A 70 4.80 -7.91 3.29
CA SER A 70 4.44 -8.36 1.95
C SER A 70 3.69 -7.25 1.21
N VAL A 71 4.27 -6.73 0.13
CA VAL A 71 3.61 -5.78 -0.77
C VAL A 71 3.17 -6.51 -2.02
N GLU A 72 1.87 -6.51 -2.28
CA GLU A 72 1.30 -7.02 -3.53
C GLU A 72 1.05 -5.85 -4.47
N LEU A 73 1.65 -5.87 -5.66
CA LEU A 73 1.39 -4.90 -6.72
C LEU A 73 0.44 -5.54 -7.74
N PHE A 74 -0.63 -4.81 -8.06
CA PHE A 74 -1.68 -5.29 -8.95
C PHE A 74 -1.44 -4.81 -10.38
N ASN A 75 -1.72 -5.70 -11.34
CA ASN A 75 -1.69 -5.35 -12.76
C ASN A 75 -2.97 -4.58 -13.17
N SER A 76 -3.10 -4.27 -14.47
CA SER A 76 -4.27 -3.57 -15.01
C SER A 76 -5.61 -4.26 -14.75
N ASP A 77 -5.59 -5.59 -14.60
CA ASP A 77 -6.76 -6.43 -14.39
C ASP A 77 -7.12 -6.57 -12.90
N GLY A 78 -6.37 -5.90 -12.02
CA GLY A 78 -6.54 -6.00 -10.57
C GLY A 78 -6.05 -7.32 -9.97
N LYS A 79 -5.18 -8.05 -10.67
CA LYS A 79 -4.57 -9.29 -10.16
C LYS A 79 -3.17 -9.00 -9.60
N PRO A 80 -2.79 -9.60 -8.46
CA PRO A 80 -1.44 -9.44 -7.92
C PRO A 80 -0.44 -10.07 -8.90
N GLU A 81 0.45 -9.26 -9.45
CA GLU A 81 1.49 -9.69 -10.39
C GLU A 81 2.86 -9.72 -9.73
N THR A 82 3.13 -8.76 -8.85
CA THR A 82 4.42 -8.65 -8.16
C THR A 82 4.22 -8.75 -6.66
N THR A 83 5.08 -9.51 -5.99
CA THR A 83 5.13 -9.53 -4.52
C THR A 83 6.52 -9.15 -4.06
N ILE A 84 6.61 -8.14 -3.19
CA ILE A 84 7.85 -7.72 -2.52
C ILE A 84 7.75 -8.14 -1.05
N SER A 85 8.73 -8.88 -0.56
CA SER A 85 8.74 -9.36 0.83
C SER A 85 10.04 -8.97 1.53
N ALA A 86 9.94 -8.61 2.81
CA ALA A 86 11.07 -8.30 3.68
C ALA A 86 10.73 -8.67 5.13
N THR A 87 11.72 -9.07 5.93
CA THR A 87 11.49 -9.39 7.35
C THR A 87 11.19 -8.14 8.17
N LEU A 88 11.86 -7.04 7.87
CA LEU A 88 11.70 -5.76 8.56
C LEU A 88 11.76 -4.62 7.56
N SER A 89 10.88 -3.64 7.70
CA SER A 89 10.86 -2.46 6.82
C SER A 89 10.31 -1.24 7.54
N ASP A 90 10.69 -0.07 7.05
CA ASP A 90 10.06 1.20 7.38
C ASP A 90 9.18 1.62 6.21
N PHE A 91 7.96 2.05 6.52
CA PHE A 91 7.04 2.65 5.58
C PHE A 91 6.81 4.12 5.96
N TRP A 92 7.16 4.99 5.03
CA TRP A 92 7.03 6.44 5.12
C TRP A 92 5.76 6.88 4.40
N ARG A 93 4.74 7.23 5.19
CA ARG A 93 3.37 7.47 4.71
C ARG A 93 3.28 8.64 3.73
N LYS A 94 3.90 9.78 4.05
CA LYS A 94 3.81 11.01 3.24
C LYS A 94 4.51 10.85 1.90
N GLU A 95 5.62 10.11 1.88
CA GLU A 95 6.44 9.85 0.71
C GLU A 95 5.97 8.63 -0.08
N ASN A 96 5.02 7.87 0.47
CA ASN A 96 4.58 6.56 -0.02
C ASN A 96 5.76 5.62 -0.34
N LYS A 97 6.70 5.60 0.59
CA LYS A 97 8.04 5.03 0.40
C LYS A 97 8.27 3.89 1.38
N LEU A 98 8.83 2.81 0.88
CA LEU A 98 9.21 1.66 1.67
C LEU A 98 10.72 1.49 1.65
N THR A 99 11.34 1.42 2.82
CA THR A 99 12.77 1.19 2.98
C THR A 99 13.02 -0.05 3.81
N SER A 100 14.04 -0.83 3.44
CA SER A 100 14.55 -1.91 4.27
C SER A 100 16.06 -1.98 4.11
N ASP A 101 16.76 -2.44 5.14
CA ASP A 101 18.16 -2.84 5.15
C ASP A 101 18.32 -4.38 5.22
N SER A 102 17.21 -5.10 5.33
CA SER A 102 17.16 -6.55 5.48
C SER A 102 17.12 -7.27 4.13
N GLY A 103 17.12 -8.62 4.17
CA GLY A 103 16.93 -9.43 2.98
C GLY A 103 15.56 -9.18 2.35
N ILE A 104 15.56 -8.77 1.09
CA ILE A 104 14.35 -8.56 0.29
C ILE A 104 14.21 -9.63 -0.78
N LEU A 105 12.96 -9.96 -1.11
CA LEU A 105 12.62 -10.87 -2.19
C LEU A 105 11.49 -10.26 -3.02
N VAL A 106 11.73 -10.05 -4.31
CA VAL A 106 10.74 -9.62 -5.29
C VAL A 106 10.40 -10.81 -6.18
N LYS A 107 9.13 -11.18 -6.25
CA LYS A 107 8.61 -12.26 -7.11
C LYS A 107 7.69 -11.67 -8.17
N ARG A 108 7.93 -12.04 -9.42
CA ARG A 108 7.07 -11.81 -10.60
C ARG A 108 7.01 -13.10 -11.42
N PRO A 109 6.05 -13.28 -12.35
CA PRO A 109 5.83 -14.56 -13.02
C PRO A 109 7.07 -15.21 -13.65
N ALA A 110 7.95 -14.43 -14.28
CA ALA A 110 9.17 -14.91 -14.94
C ALA A 110 10.48 -14.42 -14.28
N LEU A 111 10.39 -13.81 -13.10
CA LEU A 111 11.49 -13.05 -12.52
C LEU A 111 11.47 -13.13 -10.99
N LEU A 112 12.61 -13.50 -10.42
CA LEU A 112 12.85 -13.45 -8.98
C LEU A 112 14.08 -12.59 -8.73
N ILE A 113 13.94 -11.60 -7.85
CA ILE A 113 15.05 -10.73 -7.44
C ILE A 113 15.22 -10.85 -5.94
N SER A 114 16.46 -11.01 -5.47
CA SER A 114 16.80 -10.89 -4.06
C SER A 114 17.88 -9.83 -3.85
N ALA A 115 17.82 -9.08 -2.77
CA ALA A 115 18.84 -8.08 -2.42
C ALA A 115 18.92 -7.88 -0.90
N ASN A 116 19.90 -7.10 -0.44
CA ASN A 116 20.05 -6.67 0.94
C ASN A 116 19.80 -5.17 1.04
N GLY A 117 18.52 -4.85 1.15
CA GLY A 117 18.01 -3.51 1.24
C GLY A 117 17.30 -3.02 -0.02
N ILE A 118 16.35 -2.12 0.22
CA ILE A 118 15.48 -1.55 -0.81
C ILE A 118 15.11 -0.13 -0.42
N ASP A 119 14.94 0.70 -1.43
CA ASP A 119 14.23 1.97 -1.38
C ASP A 119 13.19 1.94 -2.50
N TRP A 120 11.91 1.83 -2.14
CA TRP A 120 10.82 1.61 -3.08
C TRP A 120 9.71 2.64 -2.93
N ASN A 121 9.34 3.29 -4.02
CA ASN A 121 8.14 4.10 -4.10
C ASN A 121 6.96 3.19 -4.47
N VAL A 122 6.00 3.05 -3.54
CA VAL A 122 4.85 2.17 -3.72
C VAL A 122 3.86 2.74 -4.74
N ALA A 123 3.66 4.06 -4.77
CA ALA A 123 2.76 4.72 -5.73
C ALA A 123 3.24 4.56 -7.17
N GLU A 124 4.54 4.75 -7.39
CA GLU A 124 5.17 4.66 -8.71
C GLU A 124 5.55 3.23 -9.09
N SER A 125 5.48 2.28 -8.15
CA SER A 125 5.91 0.90 -8.34
C SER A 125 7.34 0.80 -8.89
N SER A 126 8.24 1.64 -8.37
CA SER A 126 9.63 1.69 -8.79
C SER A 126 10.55 1.97 -7.60
N GLY A 127 11.84 1.68 -7.74
CA GLY A 127 12.79 1.85 -6.65
C GLY A 127 14.20 1.35 -6.95
N ILE A 128 15.03 1.40 -5.92
CA ILE A 128 16.44 0.99 -5.93
C ILE A 128 16.60 -0.22 -4.99
N LEU A 129 17.30 -1.23 -5.49
CA LEU A 129 17.76 -2.36 -4.68
C LEU A 129 19.23 -2.17 -4.33
N TYR A 130 19.56 -2.32 -3.06
CA TYR A 130 20.94 -2.17 -2.58
C TYR A 130 21.55 -3.54 -2.29
N ASN A 131 22.87 -3.64 -2.49
CA ASN A 131 23.76 -4.73 -2.05
C ASN A 131 23.35 -6.17 -2.42
N ARG A 132 24.31 -6.95 -2.92
CA ARG A 132 24.10 -8.40 -3.19
C ARG A 132 22.83 -8.68 -4.01
N VAL A 133 22.55 -7.82 -4.98
CA VAL A 133 21.40 -7.97 -5.87
C VAL A 133 21.63 -9.18 -6.76
N ARG A 134 20.72 -10.15 -6.67
CA ARG A 134 20.69 -11.33 -7.52
C ARG A 134 19.39 -11.37 -8.27
N VAL A 135 19.48 -11.46 -9.59
CA VAL A 135 18.35 -11.59 -10.49
C VAL A 135 18.34 -13.00 -11.07
N VAL A 136 17.19 -13.65 -10.99
CA VAL A 136 16.93 -14.96 -11.59
C VAL A 136 15.79 -14.81 -12.56
N LEU A 137 16.08 -15.04 -13.84
CA LEU A 137 15.08 -15.11 -14.89
C LEU A 137 14.65 -16.56 -15.04
N SER A 138 13.38 -16.81 -14.81
CA SER A 138 12.76 -18.11 -15.08
C SER A 138 12.35 -18.09 -16.54
N ASN A 139 13.17 -18.67 -17.41
CA ASN A 139 12.73 -18.96 -18.76
C ASN A 139 11.74 -20.12 -18.67
N SER A 140 10.45 -19.83 -18.60
CA SER A 140 9.42 -20.84 -18.80
C SER A 140 8.79 -20.63 -20.17
N PRO A 141 9.35 -21.20 -21.24
CA PRO A 141 8.55 -21.52 -22.40
C PRO A 141 7.59 -22.64 -22.00
N ARG A 142 6.30 -22.35 -21.96
CA ARG A 142 5.21 -23.30 -22.18
C ARG A 142 3.93 -22.55 -22.47
#